data_AF-A0A1F3V095-F1
#
_entry.id   AF-A0A1F3V095-F1
#
_cell.length_a   1.000
_cell.length_b   1.000
_cell.length_c   1.000
_cell.angle_alpha   90.00
_cell.angle_beta   90.00
_cell.angle_gamma   90.00
#
_symmetry.space_group_name_H-M   'P 1'
#
loop_
_entity.id
_entity.type
_entity.pdbx_description
1 polymer ?
#
loop_
_entity_poly.entity_id
_entity_poly.type
_entity_poly.pdbx_seq_one_letter_code
_entity_poly.pdbx_strand_id
1 'polypeptide(L)'
;MLKTNEKNIVEMILQCQAGYPRKRKSAYSVGHDGRPFNLPGIGGITLNIEVGDSAFDWEGDHLEPGVSCTASAEKPFDFPNTSLQYYSCVGNSVKIISGRAKGATGIMIGHHGGSEHLIVDFPRKIKEKMTYDDKMVIFSKGQGMKLLDYPDIKLLSVSPELLKKMKIKELKNGKLSIPVTTIVPAECMGSGLGSTDMHTGDYDVMTSDKGLVKKYKLDEMRFGDFVALMDHDNTYGPSLKRGAITIGIVIHSDCFLAGHGPGVTPLFTTPKDLIIPTLDKMANIGHLFKLGKFRRK
;
A
#
# COMPACT_ATOMS: atom_id res chain seq x y z
N MET A 1 -25.18 1.23 2.42
CA MET A 1 -23.83 1.27 3.02
C MET A 1 -23.54 -0.15 3.47
N LEU A 2 -22.38 -0.71 3.13
CA LEU A 2 -22.06 -2.11 3.44
C LEU A 2 -22.19 -2.36 4.94
N LYS A 3 -22.87 -3.45 5.31
CA LYS A 3 -23.04 -3.83 6.70
C LYS A 3 -21.74 -4.44 7.24
N THR A 4 -21.22 -3.88 8.32
CA THR A 4 -19.95 -4.32 8.94
C THR A 4 -20.09 -4.58 10.43
N ASN A 5 -19.08 -5.20 11.01
CA ASN A 5 -18.88 -5.28 12.46
C ASN A 5 -18.10 -4.07 13.03
N GLU A 6 -18.07 -2.91 12.36
CA GLU A 6 -17.23 -1.76 12.74
C GLU A 6 -17.36 -1.36 14.23
N LYS A 7 -18.58 -1.43 14.79
CA LYS A 7 -18.85 -1.12 16.20
C LYS A 7 -18.06 -1.98 17.21
N ASN A 8 -17.57 -3.14 16.78
CA ASN A 8 -16.81 -4.09 17.60
C ASN A 8 -15.29 -4.01 17.31
N ILE A 9 -14.86 -3.13 16.39
CA ILE A 9 -13.45 -3.02 16.02
C ILE A 9 -12.72 -2.17 17.04
N VAL A 10 -11.66 -2.76 17.61
CA VAL A 10 -10.79 -2.12 18.58
C VAL A 10 -10.02 -0.99 17.90
N GLU A 11 -9.93 0.12 18.60
CA GLU A 11 -9.10 1.26 18.22
C GLU A 11 -7.98 1.42 19.25
N MET A 12 -6.75 1.58 18.78
CA MET A 12 -5.57 1.70 19.64
C MET A 12 -4.57 2.71 19.08
N ILE A 13 -3.74 3.23 19.98
CA ILE A 13 -2.65 4.14 19.62
C ILE A 13 -1.37 3.31 19.43
N LEU A 14 -0.76 3.45 18.26
CA LEU A 14 0.55 2.85 17.95
C LEU A 14 1.55 3.98 17.70
N GLN A 15 2.71 3.95 18.38
CA GLN A 15 3.74 4.94 18.16
C GLN A 15 4.74 4.47 17.11
N CYS A 16 5.16 5.37 16.22
CA CYS A 16 6.21 5.16 15.24
C CYS A 16 7.04 6.45 15.04
N GLN A 17 8.03 6.39 14.17
CA GLN A 17 8.84 7.52 13.71
C GLN A 17 9.23 7.32 12.24
N ALA A 18 9.78 8.35 11.60
CA ALA A 18 10.32 8.18 10.25
C ALA A 18 11.51 7.19 10.27
N GLY A 19 11.52 6.23 9.35
CA GLY A 19 12.63 5.33 9.12
C GLY A 19 13.66 5.98 8.20
N TYR A 20 14.94 5.86 8.54
CA TYR A 20 16.03 6.34 7.68
C TYR A 20 15.99 5.65 6.30
N PRO A 21 16.43 6.32 5.23
CA PRO A 21 16.59 5.70 3.93
C PRO A 21 17.57 4.53 4.04
N ARG A 22 17.24 3.39 3.43
CA ARG A 22 18.07 2.19 3.48
C ARG A 22 18.77 1.98 2.15
N LYS A 23 20.10 1.95 2.19
CA LYS A 23 20.90 1.43 1.08
C LYS A 23 21.17 -0.05 1.31
N ARG A 24 21.06 -0.86 0.25
CA ARG A 24 21.56 -2.24 0.27
C ARG A 24 23.06 -2.23 0.57
N LYS A 25 23.55 -3.25 1.27
CA LYS A 25 24.98 -3.33 1.68
C LYS A 25 25.93 -3.42 0.49
N SER A 26 25.48 -3.92 -0.66
CA SER A 26 26.28 -4.02 -1.88
C SER A 26 26.54 -2.63 -2.49
N ALA A 27 27.66 -2.51 -3.22
CA ALA A 27 28.00 -1.28 -3.93
C ALA A 27 26.98 -0.93 -5.03
N TYR A 28 26.47 -1.98 -5.70
CA TYR A 28 25.47 -1.91 -6.75
C TYR A 28 24.36 -2.95 -6.51
N SER A 29 23.19 -2.68 -7.07
CA SER A 29 22.16 -3.67 -7.35
C SER A 29 22.24 -4.05 -8.84
N VAL A 30 21.64 -5.17 -9.25
CA VAL A 30 21.67 -5.62 -10.65
C VAL A 30 20.25 -5.70 -11.17
N GLY A 31 19.99 -4.99 -12.26
CA GLY A 31 18.68 -4.96 -12.90
C GLY A 31 18.32 -6.27 -13.60
N HIS A 32 17.06 -6.42 -13.97
CA HIS A 32 16.54 -7.59 -14.69
C HIS A 32 17.17 -7.76 -16.08
N ASP A 33 17.82 -6.72 -16.61
CA ASP A 33 18.60 -6.72 -17.86
C ASP A 33 20.10 -7.04 -17.63
N GLY A 34 20.50 -7.34 -16.39
CA GLY A 34 21.88 -7.64 -16.01
C GLY A 34 22.77 -6.41 -15.80
N ARG A 35 22.23 -5.17 -15.88
CA ARG A 35 23.03 -3.95 -15.70
C ARG A 35 23.09 -3.54 -14.23
N PRO A 36 24.28 -3.17 -13.71
CA PRO A 36 24.39 -2.66 -12.35
C PRO A 36 23.84 -1.23 -12.24
N PHE A 37 23.19 -0.91 -11.12
CA PHE A 37 22.72 0.43 -10.80
C PHE A 37 22.95 0.78 -9.33
N ASN A 38 23.01 2.08 -9.02
CA ASN A 38 23.14 2.62 -7.67
C ASN A 38 22.29 3.89 -7.57
N LEU A 39 21.04 3.69 -7.15
CA LEU A 39 20.00 4.72 -7.15
C LEU A 39 19.41 4.87 -5.72
N PRO A 40 18.75 5.99 -5.41
CA PRO A 40 17.90 6.12 -4.22
C PRO A 40 16.85 5.01 -4.16
N GLY A 41 16.41 4.64 -2.96
CA GLY A 41 15.38 3.61 -2.78
C GLY A 41 14.53 3.79 -1.54
N ILE A 42 14.20 2.69 -0.88
CA ILE A 42 13.29 2.63 0.27
C ILE A 42 13.71 3.50 1.46
N GLY A 43 12.71 3.85 2.28
CA GLY A 43 12.85 4.61 3.51
C GLY A 43 12.91 6.12 3.30
N GLY A 44 12.81 6.85 4.40
CA GLY A 44 13.04 8.28 4.42
C GLY A 44 11.78 9.14 4.48
N ILE A 45 12.03 10.46 4.44
CA ILE A 45 11.03 11.50 4.27
C ILE A 45 11.15 12.01 2.83
N THR A 46 10.36 11.45 1.92
CA THR A 46 10.40 11.74 0.49
C THR A 46 9.64 13.03 0.17
N LEU A 47 10.33 14.05 -0.33
CA LEU A 47 9.75 15.40 -0.49
C LEU A 47 9.05 15.62 -1.84
N ASN A 48 9.56 15.03 -2.91
CA ASN A 48 9.14 15.28 -4.30
C ASN A 48 8.32 14.13 -4.91
N ILE A 49 7.95 13.12 -4.10
CA ILE A 49 7.07 12.03 -4.49
C ILE A 49 5.90 12.00 -3.50
N GLU A 50 4.69 12.04 -4.05
CA GLU A 50 3.44 12.10 -3.31
C GLU A 50 2.40 11.13 -3.89
N VAL A 51 1.35 10.87 -3.12
CA VAL A 51 0.18 10.13 -3.61
C VAL A 51 -0.37 10.79 -4.88
N GLY A 52 -0.59 9.97 -5.92
CA GLY A 52 -1.04 10.39 -7.24
C GLY A 52 0.07 10.69 -8.24
N ASP A 53 1.35 10.70 -7.83
CA ASP A 53 2.48 10.66 -8.77
C ASP A 53 2.54 9.31 -9.49
N SER A 54 3.16 9.29 -10.68
CA SER A 54 3.46 8.04 -11.39
C SER A 54 4.32 7.14 -10.51
N ALA A 55 4.02 5.84 -10.50
CA ALA A 55 4.91 4.85 -9.90
C ALA A 55 6.15 4.60 -10.78
N PHE A 56 6.19 5.12 -11.99
CA PHE A 56 7.23 4.89 -13.00
C PHE A 56 8.07 6.15 -13.25
N ASP A 57 9.13 5.99 -14.04
CA ASP A 57 9.98 7.05 -14.58
C ASP A 57 10.75 7.88 -13.53
N TRP A 58 11.08 7.25 -12.41
CA TRP A 58 11.98 7.83 -11.42
C TRP A 58 13.39 7.26 -11.55
N GLU A 59 14.39 8.12 -11.34
CA GLU A 59 15.78 7.69 -11.10
C GLU A 59 15.91 7.14 -9.68
N GLY A 60 15.27 5.99 -9.42
CA GLY A 60 15.20 5.33 -8.12
C GLY A 60 14.67 3.91 -8.21
N ASP A 61 14.85 3.14 -7.14
CA ASP A 61 14.46 1.73 -7.05
C ASP A 61 13.68 1.47 -5.76
N HIS A 62 12.43 1.01 -5.86
CA HIS A 62 11.52 0.87 -4.71
C HIS A 62 11.32 2.19 -3.92
N LEU A 63 11.10 3.30 -4.61
CA LEU A 63 10.85 4.58 -3.94
C LEU A 63 9.52 4.55 -3.20
N GLU A 64 9.56 4.98 -1.94
CA GLU A 64 8.39 5.08 -1.07
C GLU A 64 7.91 6.56 -1.03
N PRO A 65 6.63 6.85 -1.32
CA PRO A 65 6.10 8.21 -1.32
C PRO A 65 5.83 8.70 0.10
N GLY A 66 5.91 10.02 0.32
CA GLY A 66 5.57 10.59 1.63
C GLY A 66 6.60 10.31 2.72
N VAL A 67 6.20 9.61 3.78
CA VAL A 67 7.08 9.27 4.91
C VAL A 67 6.99 7.78 5.18
N SER A 68 8.15 7.12 5.13
CA SER A 68 8.31 5.74 5.54
C SER A 68 8.47 5.69 7.05
N CYS A 69 7.60 4.96 7.74
CA CYS A 69 7.49 4.94 9.18
C CYS A 69 7.81 3.56 9.73
N THR A 70 8.48 3.53 10.88
CA THR A 70 8.85 2.30 11.61
C THR A 70 8.80 2.58 13.11
N ALA A 71 8.62 1.54 13.94
CA ALA A 71 8.82 1.65 15.37
C ALA A 71 10.31 1.48 15.75
N SER A 72 11.08 0.73 14.97
CA SER A 72 12.53 0.56 15.15
C SER A 72 13.24 0.28 13.82
N ALA A 73 14.13 1.18 13.40
CA ALA A 73 14.89 0.98 12.17
C ALA A 73 15.94 -0.15 12.26
N GLU A 74 16.38 -0.51 13.47
CA GLU A 74 17.45 -1.49 13.71
C GLU A 74 16.94 -2.93 13.64
N LYS A 75 15.69 -3.17 14.05
CA LYS A 75 15.09 -4.50 14.17
C LYS A 75 13.77 -4.57 13.40
N PRO A 76 13.79 -4.49 12.06
CA PRO A 76 12.58 -4.42 11.24
C PRO A 76 11.60 -5.58 11.50
N PHE A 77 12.10 -6.79 11.70
CA PHE A 77 11.28 -8.00 11.84
C PHE A 77 10.92 -8.36 13.29
N ASP A 78 11.31 -7.54 14.26
CA ASP A 78 11.05 -7.83 15.67
C ASP A 78 9.92 -6.97 16.23
N PHE A 79 9.42 -7.34 17.41
CA PHE A 79 8.62 -6.44 18.22
C PHE A 79 9.43 -5.16 18.53
N PRO A 80 8.84 -3.95 18.43
CA PRO A 80 7.41 -3.66 18.18
C PRO A 80 7.00 -3.46 16.71
N ASN A 81 7.89 -3.61 15.72
CA ASN A 81 7.56 -3.38 14.31
C ASN A 81 6.53 -4.35 13.75
N THR A 82 6.61 -5.63 14.10
CA THR A 82 5.63 -6.63 13.64
C THR A 82 4.21 -6.28 14.10
N SER A 83 4.07 -5.79 15.34
CA SER A 83 2.80 -5.28 15.85
C SER A 83 2.36 -3.98 15.18
N LEU A 84 3.31 -3.05 14.95
CA LEU A 84 3.02 -1.82 14.21
C LEU A 84 2.48 -2.13 12.81
N GLN A 85 3.12 -3.05 12.09
CA GLN A 85 2.72 -3.55 10.78
C GLN A 85 1.34 -4.19 10.83
N TYR A 86 1.13 -5.16 11.72
CA TYR A 86 -0.14 -5.87 11.79
C TYR A 86 -1.31 -4.97 12.15
N TYR A 87 -1.18 -4.12 13.17
CA TYR A 87 -2.33 -3.35 13.64
C TYR A 87 -2.64 -2.11 12.78
N SER A 88 -1.69 -1.60 12.01
CA SER A 88 -1.93 -0.42 11.16
C SER A 88 -2.73 -0.81 9.92
N CYS A 89 -3.67 0.05 9.51
CA CYS A 89 -4.50 -0.19 8.32
C CYS A 89 -4.54 1.04 7.43
N VAL A 90 -4.59 0.82 6.11
CA VAL A 90 -4.70 1.87 5.10
C VAL A 90 -5.94 2.74 5.37
N GLY A 91 -5.72 4.06 5.37
CA GLY A 91 -6.70 5.07 5.75
C GLY A 91 -6.73 5.42 7.24
N ASN A 92 -5.93 4.77 8.09
CA ASN A 92 -5.76 5.22 9.48
C ASN A 92 -5.14 6.61 9.54
N SER A 93 -5.60 7.40 10.51
CA SER A 93 -5.07 8.73 10.76
C SER A 93 -3.77 8.65 11.54
N VAL A 94 -2.82 9.50 11.17
CA VAL A 94 -1.51 9.60 11.81
C VAL A 94 -1.32 11.04 12.29
N LYS A 95 -0.80 11.22 13.50
CA LYS A 95 -0.52 12.54 14.08
C LYS A 95 0.92 12.63 14.53
N ILE A 96 1.60 13.70 14.13
CA ILE A 96 2.94 14.02 14.63
C ILE A 96 2.81 14.59 16.04
N ILE A 97 3.53 14.04 17.01
CA ILE A 97 3.41 14.40 18.44
C ILE A 97 4.65 15.12 19.01
N SER A 98 5.72 15.25 18.23
CA SER A 98 6.94 15.99 18.61
C SER A 98 7.48 16.86 17.47
N GLY A 99 8.54 17.62 17.77
CA GLY A 99 9.27 18.44 16.80
C GLY A 99 8.50 19.61 16.21
N ARG A 100 9.07 20.20 15.15
CA ARG A 100 8.55 21.40 14.48
C ARG A 100 7.25 21.14 13.71
N ALA A 101 6.96 19.87 13.41
CA ALA A 101 5.76 19.44 12.72
C ALA A 101 4.65 18.96 13.68
N LYS A 102 4.85 19.07 15.01
CA LYS A 102 3.88 18.63 16.02
C LYS A 102 2.47 19.15 15.75
N GLY A 103 1.50 18.26 15.87
CA GLY A 103 0.07 18.54 15.67
C GLY A 103 -0.40 18.33 14.24
N ALA A 104 0.50 18.25 13.25
CA ALA A 104 0.11 17.93 11.89
C ALA A 104 -0.41 16.49 11.78
N THR A 105 -1.36 16.29 10.87
CA THR A 105 -2.00 15.00 10.60
C THR A 105 -1.70 14.52 9.19
N GLY A 106 -1.65 13.20 9.06
CA GLY A 106 -1.43 12.47 7.83
C GLY A 106 -2.33 11.25 7.77
N ILE A 107 -2.24 10.52 6.66
CA ILE A 107 -3.03 9.30 6.42
C ILE A 107 -2.08 8.19 6.01
N MET A 108 -2.22 7.03 6.65
CA MET A 108 -1.52 5.83 6.23
C MET A 108 -2.05 5.35 4.87
N ILE A 109 -1.16 5.05 3.94
CA ILE A 109 -1.51 4.64 2.58
C ILE A 109 -1.08 3.21 2.23
N GLY A 110 -0.22 2.57 3.02
CA GLY A 110 0.31 1.27 2.64
C GLY A 110 1.32 0.65 3.59
N HIS A 111 1.69 -0.59 3.30
CA HIS A 111 2.75 -1.35 3.95
C HIS A 111 3.77 -1.76 2.89
N HIS A 112 5.05 -1.73 3.23
CA HIS A 112 6.12 -2.33 2.43
C HIS A 112 6.80 -3.43 3.24
N GLY A 113 6.57 -4.68 2.85
CA GLY A 113 7.15 -5.87 3.46
C GLY A 113 8.66 -5.97 3.18
N GLY A 114 9.40 -6.62 4.07
CA GLY A 114 10.86 -6.75 3.96
C GLY A 114 11.62 -5.52 4.46
N SER A 115 11.19 -4.30 4.11
CA SER A 115 11.66 -3.09 4.78
C SER A 115 10.98 -2.90 6.15
N GLU A 116 9.76 -3.45 6.27
CA GLU A 116 8.84 -3.30 7.39
C GLU A 116 8.50 -1.83 7.63
N HIS A 117 8.34 -1.07 6.55
CA HIS A 117 7.86 0.32 6.59
C HIS A 117 6.34 0.40 6.45
N LEU A 118 5.74 1.32 7.19
CA LEU A 118 4.42 1.86 6.91
C LEU A 118 4.58 3.13 6.08
N ILE A 119 3.71 3.35 5.10
CA ILE A 119 3.79 4.52 4.24
C ILE A 119 2.71 5.52 4.65
N VAL A 120 3.09 6.77 4.91
CA VAL A 120 2.18 7.83 5.39
C VAL A 120 2.29 9.08 4.53
N ASP A 121 1.14 9.58 4.03
CA ASP A 121 1.08 10.87 3.36
C ASP A 121 0.96 12.02 4.36
N PHE A 122 1.90 12.94 4.27
CA PHE A 122 1.81 14.28 4.84
C PHE A 122 2.03 15.32 3.74
N PRO A 123 1.41 16.53 3.85
CA PRO A 123 1.70 17.59 2.90
C PRO A 123 3.20 17.94 2.90
N ARG A 124 3.78 18.25 1.74
CA ARG A 124 5.19 18.66 1.61
C ARG A 124 5.68 19.68 2.64
N LYS A 125 4.92 20.75 2.88
CA LYS A 125 5.24 21.79 3.88
C LYS A 125 5.37 21.28 5.32
N ILE A 126 4.80 20.11 5.61
CA ILE A 126 4.93 19.40 6.89
C ILE A 126 6.18 18.52 6.85
N LYS A 127 6.37 17.74 5.78
CA LYS A 127 7.57 16.91 5.57
C LYS A 127 8.87 17.71 5.69
N GLU A 128 8.92 18.92 5.14
CA GLU A 128 10.07 19.84 5.23
C GLU A 128 10.39 20.31 6.66
N LYS A 129 9.47 20.13 7.61
CA LYS A 129 9.65 20.47 9.02
C LYS A 129 10.08 19.27 9.87
N MET A 130 9.90 18.05 9.35
CA MET A 130 10.11 16.81 10.07
C MET A 130 11.60 16.45 10.19
N THR A 131 11.95 15.69 11.22
CA THR A 131 13.22 14.97 11.34
C THR A 131 12.98 13.50 11.62
N TYR A 132 14.04 12.68 11.58
CA TYR A 132 13.95 11.25 11.94
C TYR A 132 13.74 11.01 13.45
N ASP A 133 13.90 12.04 14.28
CA ASP A 133 13.64 11.98 15.72
C ASP A 133 12.15 12.22 16.05
N ASP A 134 11.37 12.69 15.08
CA ASP A 134 9.97 13.01 15.29
C ASP A 134 9.12 11.76 15.52
N LYS A 135 8.40 11.77 16.65
CA LYS A 135 7.44 10.74 17.02
C LYS A 135 6.09 11.03 16.41
N MET A 136 5.46 9.96 15.95
CA MET A 136 4.13 9.94 15.37
C MET A 136 3.28 8.91 16.10
N VAL A 137 1.98 9.14 16.13
CA VAL A 137 1.00 8.16 16.61
C VAL A 137 0.00 7.85 15.52
N ILE A 138 -0.24 6.56 15.30
CA ILE A 138 -1.27 6.03 14.42
C ILE A 138 -2.48 5.71 15.30
N PHE A 139 -3.64 6.25 14.94
CA PHE A 139 -4.93 5.83 15.49
C PHE A 139 -5.38 4.60 14.70
N SER A 140 -4.88 3.45 15.13
CA SER A 140 -5.08 2.16 14.47
C SER A 140 -6.51 1.69 14.68
N LYS A 141 -7.17 1.33 13.57
CA LYS A 141 -8.53 0.76 13.55
C LYS A 141 -8.79 0.09 12.21
N GLY A 142 -9.11 -1.20 12.21
CA GLY A 142 -9.44 -1.93 10.98
C GLY A 142 -9.26 -3.43 11.09
N GLN A 143 -8.26 -3.88 11.86
CA GLN A 143 -8.02 -5.31 12.03
C GLN A 143 -9.24 -6.04 12.63
N GLY A 144 -9.58 -7.18 12.01
CA GLY A 144 -10.77 -7.97 12.36
C GLY A 144 -12.09 -7.47 11.76
N MET A 145 -12.07 -6.43 10.91
CA MET A 145 -13.26 -5.94 10.20
C MET A 145 -13.78 -6.98 9.20
N LYS A 146 -15.10 -7.10 9.12
CA LYS A 146 -15.82 -8.06 8.27
C LYS A 146 -16.98 -7.39 7.58
N LEU A 147 -17.23 -7.80 6.34
CA LEU A 147 -18.48 -7.52 5.64
C LEU A 147 -19.49 -8.60 6.06
N LEU A 148 -20.56 -8.20 6.77
CA LEU A 148 -21.49 -9.16 7.38
C LEU A 148 -22.36 -9.87 6.35
N ASP A 149 -22.70 -9.19 5.27
CA ASP A 149 -23.51 -9.75 4.18
C ASP A 149 -22.62 -10.45 3.10
N TYR A 150 -21.29 -10.31 3.19
CA TYR A 150 -20.30 -10.90 2.27
C TYR A 150 -19.15 -11.60 3.02
N PRO A 151 -19.44 -12.65 3.81
CA PRO A 151 -18.46 -13.27 4.74
C PRO A 151 -17.25 -13.94 4.05
N ASP A 152 -17.39 -14.25 2.75
CA ASP A 152 -16.35 -14.82 1.91
C ASP A 152 -15.41 -13.77 1.29
N ILE A 153 -15.70 -12.48 1.48
CA ILE A 153 -14.78 -11.38 1.17
C ILE A 153 -14.03 -11.05 2.46
N LYS A 154 -12.72 -11.30 2.45
CA LYS A 154 -11.84 -10.96 3.58
C LYS A 154 -11.32 -9.55 3.41
N LEU A 155 -11.33 -8.81 4.51
CA LEU A 155 -10.68 -7.52 4.64
C LEU A 155 -9.37 -7.75 5.37
N LEU A 156 -8.30 -7.15 4.85
CA LEU A 156 -6.95 -7.27 5.41
C LEU A 156 -6.62 -5.95 6.11
N SER A 157 -5.80 -5.10 5.52
CA SER A 157 -5.32 -3.83 6.11
C SER A 157 -6.20 -2.62 5.74
N VAL A 158 -7.53 -2.70 5.98
CA VAL A 158 -8.48 -1.63 5.61
C VAL A 158 -9.08 -0.94 6.83
N SER A 159 -8.94 0.39 6.91
CA SER A 159 -9.64 1.17 7.93
C SER A 159 -11.14 1.32 7.61
N PRO A 160 -12.02 1.46 8.62
CA PRO A 160 -13.45 1.71 8.37
C PRO A 160 -13.70 3.00 7.57
N GLU A 161 -12.87 4.02 7.77
CA GLU A 161 -13.00 5.30 7.06
C GLU A 161 -12.65 5.14 5.57
N LEU A 162 -11.61 4.37 5.23
CA LEU A 162 -11.30 4.06 3.83
C LEU A 162 -12.47 3.29 3.19
N LEU A 163 -12.95 2.22 3.84
CA LEU A 163 -14.04 1.39 3.32
C LEU A 163 -15.26 2.22 2.93
N LYS A 164 -15.66 3.19 3.78
CA LYS A 164 -16.80 4.08 3.53
C LYS A 164 -16.59 4.99 2.31
N LYS A 165 -15.34 5.36 1.99
CA LYS A 165 -15.01 6.28 0.88
C LYS A 165 -14.78 5.58 -0.45
N MET A 166 -14.49 4.28 -0.50
CA MET A 166 -14.11 3.55 -1.72
C MET A 166 -15.22 3.40 -2.78
N LYS A 167 -16.42 3.99 -2.57
CA LYS A 167 -17.54 3.97 -3.52
C LYS A 167 -17.93 2.56 -3.99
N ILE A 168 -17.78 1.57 -3.12
CA ILE A 168 -18.16 0.18 -3.39
C ILE A 168 -19.69 0.10 -3.57
N LYS A 169 -20.13 -0.60 -4.61
CA LYS A 169 -21.55 -0.75 -4.95
C LYS A 169 -22.00 -2.20 -4.83
N GLU A 170 -23.12 -2.41 -4.17
CA GLU A 170 -23.81 -3.70 -4.17
C GLU A 170 -24.54 -3.88 -5.50
N LEU A 171 -24.31 -5.01 -6.15
CA LEU A 171 -24.95 -5.37 -7.42
C LEU A 171 -26.15 -6.28 -7.15
N LYS A 172 -27.12 -6.28 -8.07
CA LYS A 172 -28.36 -7.09 -7.96
C LYS A 172 -28.12 -8.60 -7.86
N ASN A 173 -26.95 -9.08 -8.27
CA ASN A 173 -26.56 -10.49 -8.25
C ASN A 173 -25.80 -10.91 -6.98
N GLY A 174 -25.79 -10.09 -5.93
CA GLY A 174 -25.08 -10.40 -4.68
C GLY A 174 -23.57 -10.30 -4.79
N LYS A 175 -23.06 -9.51 -5.75
CA LYS A 175 -21.63 -9.19 -5.91
C LYS A 175 -21.35 -7.73 -5.55
N LEU A 176 -20.08 -7.43 -5.28
CA LEU A 176 -19.60 -6.07 -5.07
C LEU A 176 -18.89 -5.56 -6.33
N SER A 177 -19.28 -4.39 -6.81
CA SER A 177 -18.49 -3.61 -7.77
C SER A 177 -17.52 -2.72 -6.99
N ILE A 178 -16.22 -2.91 -7.24
CA ILE A 178 -15.15 -2.15 -6.57
C ILE A 178 -14.35 -1.38 -7.63
N PRO A 179 -14.23 -0.04 -7.51
CA PRO A 179 -13.51 0.76 -8.47
C PRO A 179 -11.99 0.56 -8.37
N VAL A 180 -11.33 0.38 -9.51
CA VAL A 180 -9.86 0.21 -9.63
C VAL A 180 -9.34 0.98 -10.85
N THR A 181 -8.07 1.37 -10.88
CA THR A 181 -7.45 1.99 -12.07
C THR A 181 -6.94 0.95 -13.06
N THR A 182 -6.49 -0.19 -12.53
CA THR A 182 -5.76 -1.20 -13.31
C THR A 182 -6.20 -2.61 -12.91
N ILE A 183 -6.29 -3.49 -13.91
CA ILE A 183 -6.53 -4.92 -13.73
C ILE A 183 -5.24 -5.64 -14.10
N VAL A 184 -4.63 -6.31 -13.14
CA VAL A 184 -3.34 -6.98 -13.23
C VAL A 184 -3.57 -8.49 -13.32
N PRO A 185 -3.12 -9.16 -14.39
CA PRO A 185 -3.18 -10.62 -14.49
C PRO A 185 -2.19 -11.29 -13.52
N ALA A 186 -2.49 -12.53 -13.11
CA ALA A 186 -1.64 -13.30 -12.19
C ALA A 186 -0.19 -13.45 -12.67
N GLU A 187 0.04 -13.62 -13.98
CA GLU A 187 1.38 -13.76 -14.55
C GLU A 187 2.28 -12.54 -14.35
N CYS A 188 1.70 -11.39 -14.01
CA CYS A 188 2.43 -10.15 -13.74
C CYS A 188 2.80 -10.00 -12.25
N MET A 189 2.46 -10.94 -11.36
CA MET A 189 2.79 -10.84 -9.93
C MET A 189 4.09 -11.56 -9.59
N GLY A 190 4.92 -10.97 -8.72
CA GLY A 190 6.29 -11.42 -8.44
C GLY A 190 6.69 -11.42 -6.97
N SER A 191 7.72 -10.66 -6.63
CA SER A 191 8.29 -10.54 -5.29
C SER A 191 7.21 -10.37 -4.23
N GLY A 192 7.35 -11.07 -3.10
CA GLY A 192 6.33 -11.22 -2.06
C GLY A 192 5.51 -12.50 -2.18
N LEU A 193 5.48 -13.15 -3.35
CA LEU A 193 4.94 -14.50 -3.49
C LEU A 193 5.67 -15.50 -2.58
N GLY A 194 4.90 -16.34 -1.89
CA GLY A 194 5.42 -17.28 -0.89
C GLY A 194 5.49 -16.72 0.54
N SER A 195 5.17 -15.43 0.75
CA SER A 195 4.93 -14.91 2.10
C SER A 195 3.80 -15.69 2.80
N THR A 196 3.90 -15.86 4.11
CA THR A 196 2.90 -16.58 4.91
C THR A 196 1.77 -15.68 5.43
N ASP A 197 1.91 -14.36 5.31
CA ASP A 197 0.94 -13.39 5.81
C ASP A 197 0.80 -12.19 4.86
N MET A 198 -0.44 -11.85 4.49
CA MET A 198 -0.80 -10.68 3.69
C MET A 198 -1.50 -9.57 4.49
N HIS A 199 -1.60 -9.71 5.82
CA HIS A 199 -2.00 -8.59 6.69
C HIS A 199 -0.87 -7.59 6.87
N THR A 200 0.39 -8.03 6.68
CA THR A 200 1.59 -7.24 6.89
C THR A 200 2.47 -7.25 5.64
N GLY A 201 2.40 -6.18 4.85
CA GLY A 201 3.24 -5.98 3.67
C GLY A 201 2.48 -5.89 2.35
N ASP A 202 3.21 -6.20 1.29
CA ASP A 202 2.82 -6.04 -0.11
C ASP A 202 3.49 -7.10 -0.98
N TYR A 203 3.15 -7.10 -2.26
CA TYR A 203 3.84 -7.87 -3.28
C TYR A 203 3.76 -7.17 -4.64
N ASP A 204 4.73 -7.48 -5.49
CA ASP A 204 5.09 -6.64 -6.63
C ASP A 204 4.35 -7.03 -7.90
N VAL A 205 3.93 -6.02 -8.66
CA VAL A 205 3.58 -6.14 -10.06
C VAL A 205 4.86 -6.05 -10.89
N MET A 206 5.32 -7.16 -11.46
CA MET A 206 6.54 -7.25 -12.25
C MET A 206 6.45 -6.49 -13.57
N THR A 207 7.51 -5.76 -13.90
CA THR A 207 7.54 -4.84 -15.06
C THR A 207 8.63 -5.18 -16.08
N SER A 208 9.39 -6.27 -15.86
CA SER A 208 10.49 -6.67 -16.75
C SER A 208 10.08 -7.01 -18.19
N ASP A 209 8.85 -7.49 -18.41
CA ASP A 209 8.28 -7.73 -19.74
C ASP A 209 7.53 -6.49 -20.24
N LYS A 210 8.20 -5.70 -21.09
CA LYS A 210 7.63 -4.48 -21.69
C LYS A 210 6.37 -4.74 -22.53
N GLY A 211 6.24 -5.93 -23.11
CA GLY A 211 5.06 -6.33 -23.87
C GLY A 211 3.84 -6.46 -22.98
N LEU A 212 3.97 -7.14 -21.84
CA LEU A 212 2.91 -7.26 -20.84
C LEU A 212 2.61 -5.92 -20.17
N VAL A 213 3.64 -5.13 -19.81
CA VAL A 213 3.47 -3.77 -19.26
C VAL A 213 2.59 -2.93 -20.18
N LYS A 214 2.91 -2.85 -21.47
CA LYS A 214 2.13 -2.07 -22.44
C LYS A 214 0.73 -2.66 -22.67
N LYS A 215 0.60 -3.98 -22.74
CA LYS A 215 -0.68 -4.66 -22.97
C LYS A 215 -1.68 -4.37 -21.85
N TYR A 216 -1.22 -4.40 -20.61
CA TYR A 216 -2.06 -4.21 -19.42
C TYR A 216 -1.96 -2.81 -18.80
N LYS A 217 -1.22 -1.90 -19.43
CA LYS A 217 -1.03 -0.50 -19.00
C LYS A 217 -0.49 -0.41 -17.57
N LEU A 218 0.43 -1.30 -17.21
CA LEU A 218 0.99 -1.36 -15.87
C LEU A 218 1.79 -0.08 -15.55
N ASP A 219 2.38 0.53 -16.57
CA ASP A 219 3.11 1.81 -16.54
C ASP A 219 2.23 3.05 -16.28
N GLU A 220 0.90 2.90 -16.30
CA GLU A 220 -0.03 3.99 -15.95
C GLU A 220 -0.36 4.04 -14.45
N MET A 221 0.15 3.10 -13.63
CA MET A 221 -0.11 3.07 -12.19
C MET A 221 0.51 4.26 -11.46
N ARG A 222 -0.21 4.76 -10.47
CA ARG A 222 0.22 5.86 -9.59
C ARG A 222 0.26 5.41 -8.15
N PHE A 223 1.09 6.06 -7.35
CA PHE A 223 1.05 5.87 -5.89
C PHE A 223 -0.37 6.11 -5.35
N GLY A 224 -0.87 5.14 -4.60
CA GLY A 224 -2.19 5.18 -3.99
C GLY A 224 -3.35 4.77 -4.90
N ASP A 225 -3.10 4.32 -6.13
CA ASP A 225 -4.12 3.72 -6.99
C ASP A 225 -4.63 2.41 -6.40
N PHE A 226 -5.93 2.17 -6.49
CA PHE A 226 -6.52 0.85 -6.23
C PHE A 226 -6.42 0.00 -7.48
N VAL A 227 -5.95 -1.24 -7.34
CA VAL A 227 -5.77 -2.18 -8.46
C VAL A 227 -6.43 -3.52 -8.15
N ALA A 228 -6.82 -4.25 -9.19
CA ALA A 228 -7.33 -5.62 -9.09
C ALA A 228 -6.27 -6.61 -9.52
N LEU A 229 -5.94 -7.56 -8.67
CA LEU A 229 -5.00 -8.64 -8.90
C LEU A 229 -5.82 -9.90 -9.18
N MET A 230 -5.85 -10.29 -10.45
CA MET A 230 -6.68 -11.39 -10.92
C MET A 230 -6.05 -12.74 -10.58
N ASP A 231 -6.89 -13.72 -10.29
CA ASP A 231 -6.51 -15.09 -9.94
C ASP A 231 -5.56 -15.21 -8.74
N HIS A 232 -5.57 -14.24 -7.82
CA HIS A 232 -4.82 -14.26 -6.57
C HIS A 232 -5.74 -14.23 -5.35
N ASP A 233 -5.63 -15.26 -4.50
CA ASP A 233 -6.25 -15.31 -3.17
C ASP A 233 -5.20 -14.94 -2.11
N ASN A 234 -5.49 -13.91 -1.33
CA ASN A 234 -4.64 -13.39 -0.26
C ASN A 234 -5.27 -13.62 1.13
N THR A 235 -6.17 -14.59 1.27
CA THR A 235 -6.83 -14.88 2.57
C THR A 235 -5.81 -15.20 3.67
N TYR A 236 -4.66 -15.77 3.29
CA TYR A 236 -3.53 -16.06 4.18
C TYR A 236 -2.25 -15.47 3.56
N GLY A 237 -1.38 -16.31 2.98
CA GLY A 237 -0.36 -15.89 2.03
C GLY A 237 -0.93 -15.70 0.62
N PRO A 238 -0.20 -15.01 -0.28
CA PRO A 238 -0.61 -14.83 -1.67
C PRO A 238 -0.52 -16.16 -2.41
N SER A 239 -1.61 -16.57 -3.06
CA SER A 239 -1.69 -17.83 -3.79
C SER A 239 -2.42 -17.67 -5.11
N LEU A 240 -1.85 -18.20 -6.19
CA LEU A 240 -2.51 -18.26 -7.49
C LEU A 240 -3.68 -19.25 -7.40
N LYS A 241 -4.88 -18.72 -7.58
CA LYS A 241 -6.13 -19.46 -7.58
C LYS A 241 -7.07 -18.88 -8.63
N ARG A 242 -7.33 -19.65 -9.67
CA ARG A 242 -8.23 -19.24 -10.77
C ARG A 242 -9.60 -18.83 -10.24
N GLY A 243 -10.09 -17.68 -10.69
CA GLY A 243 -11.34 -17.06 -10.26
C GLY A 243 -11.26 -16.31 -8.93
N ALA A 244 -10.13 -16.36 -8.22
CA ALA A 244 -9.90 -15.49 -7.08
C ALA A 244 -9.61 -14.06 -7.55
N ILE A 245 -9.83 -13.10 -6.66
CA ILE A 245 -9.49 -11.72 -6.91
C ILE A 245 -9.09 -11.05 -5.61
N THR A 246 -8.02 -10.25 -5.70
CA THR A 246 -7.57 -9.37 -4.64
C THR A 246 -7.65 -7.92 -5.12
N ILE A 247 -8.19 -7.03 -4.29
CA ILE A 247 -8.08 -5.59 -4.49
C ILE A 247 -6.99 -5.07 -3.58
N GLY A 248 -6.06 -4.31 -4.12
CA GLY A 248 -4.95 -3.73 -3.37
C GLY A 248 -4.74 -2.25 -3.69
N ILE A 249 -3.73 -1.65 -3.06
CA ILE A 249 -3.29 -0.27 -3.28
C ILE A 249 -1.82 -0.24 -3.64
N VAL A 250 -1.42 0.58 -4.62
CA VAL A 250 -0.01 0.76 -5.05
C VAL A 250 0.73 1.65 -4.05
N ILE A 251 1.87 1.19 -3.52
CA ILE A 251 2.53 1.83 -2.37
C ILE A 251 4.01 2.20 -2.59
N HIS A 252 4.70 1.57 -3.53
CA HIS A 252 6.06 1.97 -3.93
C HIS A 252 6.23 1.98 -5.45
N SER A 253 7.31 2.61 -5.91
CA SER A 253 7.60 2.78 -7.34
C SER A 253 7.91 1.46 -8.02
N ASP A 254 8.02 1.54 -9.35
CA ASP A 254 8.68 0.56 -10.17
C ASP A 254 10.11 0.26 -9.67
N CYS A 255 10.62 -0.89 -10.10
CA CYS A 255 11.87 -1.46 -9.64
C CYS A 255 12.63 -2.08 -10.81
N PHE A 256 13.95 -1.91 -10.79
CA PHE A 256 14.82 -2.46 -11.83
C PHE A 256 15.12 -3.95 -11.61
N LEU A 257 14.90 -4.50 -10.42
CA LEU A 257 15.27 -5.88 -10.08
C LEU A 257 14.37 -6.91 -10.78
N ALA A 258 14.95 -8.06 -11.11
CA ALA A 258 14.19 -9.19 -11.63
C ALA A 258 13.15 -9.65 -10.61
N GLY A 259 11.90 -9.80 -11.06
CA GLY A 259 10.79 -10.23 -10.20
C GLY A 259 10.12 -9.11 -9.40
N HIS A 260 10.53 -7.86 -9.58
CA HIS A 260 10.00 -6.70 -8.87
C HIS A 260 9.31 -5.68 -9.80
N GLY A 261 8.65 -4.71 -9.19
CA GLY A 261 8.02 -3.54 -9.83
C GLY A 261 7.18 -2.76 -8.81
N PRO A 262 6.10 -2.06 -9.18
CA PRO A 262 5.26 -1.37 -8.19
C PRO A 262 4.64 -2.34 -7.17
N GLY A 263 4.87 -2.09 -5.88
CA GLY A 263 4.36 -2.89 -4.78
C GLY A 263 2.89 -2.60 -4.48
N VAL A 264 2.13 -3.66 -4.19
CA VAL A 264 0.70 -3.59 -3.91
C VAL A 264 0.36 -4.17 -2.54
N THR A 265 -0.09 -3.33 -1.61
CA THR A 265 -0.66 -3.78 -0.34
C THR A 265 -2.06 -4.35 -0.56
N PRO A 266 -2.34 -5.60 -0.15
CA PRO A 266 -3.68 -6.20 -0.26
C PRO A 266 -4.69 -5.58 0.72
N LEU A 267 -5.91 -5.32 0.24
CA LEU A 267 -6.98 -4.71 1.03
C LEU A 267 -8.21 -5.63 1.17
N PHE A 268 -8.61 -6.24 0.05
CA PHE A 268 -9.76 -7.15 -0.04
C PHE A 268 -9.33 -8.39 -0.81
N THR A 269 -9.84 -9.56 -0.43
CA THR A 269 -9.62 -10.78 -1.20
C THR A 269 -10.79 -11.71 -1.09
N THR A 270 -11.05 -12.47 -2.16
CA THR A 270 -11.97 -13.58 -2.12
C THR A 270 -11.57 -14.65 -3.13
N PRO A 271 -11.67 -15.94 -2.78
CA PRO A 271 -11.52 -17.03 -3.74
C PRO A 271 -12.78 -17.29 -4.59
N LYS A 272 -13.84 -16.50 -4.39
CA LYS A 272 -15.15 -16.67 -5.02
C LYS A 272 -15.42 -15.54 -6.01
N ASP A 273 -16.32 -15.79 -6.94
CA ASP A 273 -16.81 -14.80 -7.90
C ASP A 273 -17.81 -13.82 -7.23
N LEU A 274 -17.30 -13.01 -6.29
CA LEU A 274 -18.07 -12.05 -5.49
C LEU A 274 -17.66 -10.59 -5.70
N ILE A 275 -16.51 -10.33 -6.34
CA ILE A 275 -16.03 -8.98 -6.63
C ILE A 275 -15.93 -8.81 -8.14
N ILE A 276 -16.51 -7.73 -8.64
CA ILE A 276 -16.37 -7.26 -10.02
C ILE A 276 -15.53 -5.97 -9.99
N PRO A 277 -14.26 -6.00 -10.44
CA PRO A 277 -13.47 -4.79 -10.54
C PRO A 277 -14.02 -3.91 -11.67
N THR A 278 -14.23 -2.62 -11.39
CA THR A 278 -14.71 -1.65 -12.39
C THR A 278 -13.67 -0.57 -12.61
N LEU A 279 -13.25 -0.37 -13.86
CA LEU A 279 -12.26 0.64 -14.20
C LEU A 279 -12.77 2.05 -13.91
N ASP A 280 -12.05 2.79 -13.07
CA ASP A 280 -12.27 4.20 -12.76
C ASP A 280 -10.90 4.87 -12.56
N LYS A 281 -10.55 5.83 -13.42
CA LYS A 281 -9.28 6.58 -13.33
C LYS A 281 -9.15 7.39 -12.03
N MET A 282 -10.27 7.60 -11.32
CA MET A 282 -10.33 8.31 -10.04
C MET A 282 -10.21 7.38 -8.83
N ALA A 283 -10.04 6.07 -9.05
CA ALA A 283 -9.86 5.07 -7.99
C ALA A 283 -8.47 5.17 -7.33
N ASN A 284 -8.21 6.29 -6.67
CA ASN A 284 -6.97 6.57 -5.95
C ASN A 284 -7.30 7.11 -4.55
N ILE A 285 -6.58 6.66 -3.52
CA ILE A 285 -6.80 7.08 -2.13
C ILE A 285 -6.70 8.60 -1.96
N GLY A 286 -5.85 9.27 -2.74
CA GLY A 286 -5.69 10.71 -2.70
C GLY A 286 -6.93 11.47 -3.16
N HIS A 287 -7.75 10.93 -4.08
CA HIS A 287 -9.05 11.51 -4.39
C HIS A 287 -10.05 11.40 -3.24
N LEU A 288 -9.97 10.31 -2.47
CA LEU A 288 -10.85 10.03 -1.34
C LEU A 288 -10.53 10.91 -0.13
N PHE A 289 -9.25 11.06 0.20
CA PHE A 289 -8.76 11.77 1.39
C PHE A 289 -8.13 13.15 1.12
N LYS A 290 -8.07 13.58 -0.15
CA LYS A 290 -7.43 14.85 -0.58
C LYS A 290 -5.94 14.91 -0.21
N LEU A 291 -5.21 13.87 -0.62
CA LEU A 291 -3.78 13.64 -0.35
C LEU A 291 -2.93 13.98 -1.59
N GLY A 292 -1.62 14.13 -1.37
CA GLY A 292 -0.62 14.40 -2.42
C GLY A 292 -1.08 15.40 -3.48
N LYS A 293 -1.04 15.00 -4.75
CA LYS A 293 -1.43 15.81 -5.92
C LYS A 293 -2.89 16.28 -5.91
N PHE A 294 -3.74 15.70 -5.08
CA PHE A 294 -5.18 16.00 -4.99
C PHE A 294 -5.55 16.85 -3.78
N ARG A 295 -4.56 17.30 -3.01
CA ARG A 295 -4.76 18.22 -1.90
C ARG A 295 -5.29 19.56 -2.43
N ARG A 296 -6.29 20.13 -1.76
CA ARG A 296 -6.76 21.49 -2.08
C ARG A 296 -5.65 22.48 -1.73
N LYS A 297 -5.35 23.40 -2.65
CA LYS A 297 -4.42 24.52 -2.42
C LYS A 297 -4.96 25.43 -1.33
#